data_AF-A0A953SPK2-F1
#
_entry.id   AF-A0A953SPK2-F1
#
_cell.length_a   1.000
_cell.length_b   1.000
_cell.length_c   1.000
_cell.angle_alpha   90.00
_cell.angle_beta   90.00
_cell.angle_gamma   90.00
#
_symmetry.space_group_name_H-M   'P 1'
#
loop_
_entity.id
_entity.type
_entity.pdbx_description
1 polymer ?
#
loop_
_entity_poly.entity_id
_entity_poly.type
_entity_poly.pdbx_seq_one_letter_code
_entity_poly.pdbx_strand_id
1 'polypeptide(L)'
;GYYVYQNAIEDWENKLDFGYNIERIRGSSSNNVFAVGHLGGIAHFNGFDWKSFSELENRDVSFYSVFVTESKIFAVGQKISKTKIIIGDKIP
;
A
#
# COMPACT_ATOMS: atom_id res chain seq x y z
N GLY A 1 -0.75 -2.24 15.14
CA GLY A 1 0.13 -3.19 14.44
C GLY A 1 -0.10 -3.04 12.96
N TYR A 2 0.96 -3.02 12.18
CA TYR A 2 0.97 -2.75 10.73
C TYR A 2 1.19 -4.06 9.96
N TYR A 3 0.41 -5.06 10.35
CA TYR A 3 0.51 -6.43 9.89
C TYR A 3 -0.67 -6.74 8.98
N VAL A 4 -0.42 -7.44 7.89
CA VAL A 4 -1.48 -8.10 7.12
C VAL A 4 -1.59 -9.54 7.56
N TYR A 5 -2.79 -9.94 7.93
CA TYR A 5 -3.13 -11.34 8.13
C TYR A 5 -4.04 -11.81 7.01
N GLN A 6 -3.78 -13.01 6.49
CA GLN A 6 -4.64 -13.68 5.52
C GLN A 6 -5.11 -15.00 6.12
N ASN A 7 -6.39 -15.29 5.96
CA ASN A 7 -6.97 -16.56 6.39
C ASN A 7 -6.45 -17.67 5.47
N ALA A 8 -5.63 -18.57 6.03
CA ALA A 8 -5.55 -19.94 5.56
C ALA A 8 -6.70 -20.69 6.25
N ILE A 9 -7.29 -21.68 5.57
CA ILE A 9 -8.38 -22.50 6.11
C ILE A 9 -7.96 -22.98 7.50
N GLU A 10 -8.56 -22.37 8.55
CA GLU A 10 -8.35 -22.60 9.99
C GLU A 10 -7.36 -21.70 10.76
N ASP A 11 -6.45 -20.94 10.12
CA ASP A 11 -5.50 -20.04 10.82
C ASP A 11 -5.19 -18.73 10.08
N TRP A 12 -4.91 -17.66 10.84
CA TRP A 12 -4.47 -16.38 10.30
C TRP A 12 -2.94 -16.33 10.22
N GLU A 13 -2.40 -16.24 9.01
CA GLU A 13 -0.95 -16.11 8.81
C GLU A 13 -0.56 -14.65 8.58
N ASN A 14 0.54 -14.21 9.22
CA ASN A 14 1.16 -12.94 8.91
C ASN A 14 1.79 -13.00 7.52
N LYS A 15 1.25 -12.25 6.56
CA LYS A 15 1.75 -12.23 5.17
C LYS A 15 2.71 -11.08 4.90
N LEU A 16 2.60 -10.00 5.67
CA LEU A 16 3.47 -8.85 5.52
C LEU A 16 3.52 -8.07 6.83
N ASP A 17 4.74 -7.74 7.25
CA ASP A 17 5.01 -6.67 8.20
C ASP A 17 5.43 -5.45 7.40
N PHE A 18 4.59 -4.42 7.41
CA PHE A 18 4.87 -3.20 6.70
C PHE A 18 5.97 -2.37 7.35
N GLY A 19 6.26 -2.54 8.65
CA GLY A 19 7.19 -1.67 9.36
C GLY A 19 6.74 -0.20 9.46
N TYR A 20 5.54 0.15 8.97
CA TYR A 20 4.95 1.48 8.98
C TYR A 20 3.43 1.40 9.12
N ASN A 21 2.82 2.41 9.72
CA ASN A 21 1.36 2.50 9.80
C ASN A 21 0.74 2.61 8.40
N ILE A 22 -0.27 1.78 8.15
CA ILE A 22 -1.12 1.87 6.96
C ILE A 22 -2.24 2.86 7.27
N GLU A 23 -2.40 3.85 6.41
CA GLU A 23 -3.43 4.89 6.55
C GLU A 23 -4.65 4.60 5.67
N ARG A 24 -4.44 3.96 4.51
CA ARG A 24 -5.53 3.63 3.61
C ARG A 24 -5.26 2.38 2.79
N ILE A 25 -6.32 1.63 2.55
CA ILE A 25 -6.39 0.55 1.57
C ILE A 25 -7.46 0.85 0.53
N ARG A 26 -7.22 0.51 -0.74
CA ARG A 26 -8.21 0.56 -1.81
C ARG A 26 -7.87 -0.44 -2.90
N GLY A 27 -8.88 -1.05 -3.51
CA GLY A 27 -8.70 -1.90 -4.68
C GLY A 27 -9.69 -1.59 -5.79
N SER A 28 -9.38 -2.07 -6.99
CA SER A 28 -10.31 -2.08 -8.13
C SER A 28 -10.90 -3.48 -8.39
N SER A 29 -10.26 -4.53 -7.88
CA SER A 29 -10.67 -5.94 -7.98
C SER A 29 -10.04 -6.76 -6.84
N SER A 30 -10.46 -8.01 -6.67
CA SER A 30 -9.92 -8.92 -5.63
C SER A 30 -8.42 -9.20 -5.80
N ASN A 31 -7.88 -8.99 -7.01
CA ASN A 31 -6.47 -9.18 -7.36
C ASN A 31 -5.76 -7.85 -7.70
N ASN A 32 -6.30 -6.73 -7.22
CA ASN A 32 -5.71 -5.42 -7.42
C ASN A 32 -6.05 -4.51 -6.24
N VAL A 33 -5.31 -4.67 -5.14
CA VAL A 33 -5.52 -3.90 -3.91
C VAL A 33 -4.22 -3.23 -3.52
N PHE A 34 -4.26 -1.94 -3.21
CA PHE A 34 -3.11 -1.20 -2.72
C PHE A 34 -3.34 -0.70 -1.30
N ALA A 35 -2.28 -0.74 -0.51
CA ALA A 35 -2.19 -0.14 0.82
C ALA A 35 -1.14 0.98 0.79
N VAL A 36 -1.44 2.11 1.43
CA VAL A 36 -0.53 3.25 1.56
C VAL A 36 -0.48 3.76 3.00
N GLY A 37 0.61 4.40 3.38
CA GLY A 37 0.72 4.95 4.73
C GLY A 37 1.98 5.76 5.00
N HIS A 38 2.45 5.66 6.24
CA HIS A 38 3.59 6.40 6.77
C HIS A 38 4.91 5.92 6.14
N LEU A 39 5.96 6.73 6.32
CA LEU A 39 7.31 6.47 5.84
C LEU A 39 7.38 6.20 4.32
N GLY A 40 6.50 6.81 3.53
CA GLY A 40 6.40 6.57 2.08
C GLY A 40 5.88 5.19 1.71
N GLY A 41 5.30 4.47 2.68
CA GLY A 41 4.90 3.08 2.55
C GLY A 41 3.80 2.86 1.53
N ILE A 42 4.04 1.93 0.60
CA ILE A 42 3.10 1.46 -0.42
C ILE A 42 3.28 -0.04 -0.63
N ALA A 43 2.19 -0.79 -0.70
CA ALA A 43 2.20 -2.15 -1.23
C ALA A 43 1.01 -2.45 -2.13
N HIS A 44 1.18 -3.47 -2.95
CA HIS A 44 0.19 -4.03 -3.86
C HIS A 44 -0.06 -5.50 -3.54
N PHE A 45 -1.33 -5.87 -3.44
CA PHE A 45 -1.80 -7.25 -3.43
C PHE A 45 -2.32 -7.62 -4.81
N ASN A 46 -1.68 -8.61 -5.42
CA ASN A 46 -1.98 -9.07 -6.78
C ASN A 46 -2.98 -10.24 -6.82
N GLY A 47 -3.64 -10.55 -5.71
CA GLY A 47 -4.55 -11.70 -5.58
C GLY A 47 -3.91 -12.95 -4.99
N PHE A 48 -2.58 -13.00 -4.93
CA PHE A 48 -1.82 -14.10 -4.36
C PHE A 48 -1.01 -13.63 -3.15
N ASP A 49 -0.19 -12.58 -3.32
CA ASP A 49 0.71 -12.09 -2.30
C ASP A 49 0.76 -10.55 -2.26
N TRP A 50 1.28 -10.02 -1.15
CA TRP A 50 1.57 -8.60 -0.99
C TRP A 50 3.03 -8.29 -1.37
N LYS A 51 3.23 -7.24 -2.17
CA LYS A 51 4.55 -6.71 -2.51
C LYS A 51 4.66 -5.25 -2.05
N SER A 52 5.64 -4.96 -1.20
CA SER A 52 6.00 -3.59 -0.81
C SER A 52 6.96 -2.95 -1.82
N PHE A 53 6.92 -1.63 -1.92
CA PHE A 53 7.77 -0.82 -2.81
C PHE A 53 8.79 -0.03 -1.99
N SER A 54 9.84 -0.71 -1.53
CA SER A 54 10.87 -0.13 -0.65
C SER A 54 11.60 1.06 -1.27
N GLU A 55 11.64 1.16 -2.61
CA GLU A 55 12.23 2.29 -3.31
C GLU A 55 11.48 3.61 -3.12
N LEU A 56 10.22 3.55 -2.66
CA LEU A 56 9.40 4.72 -2.34
C LEU A 56 9.46 5.11 -0.86
N GLU A 57 10.07 4.26 -0.02
CA GLU A 57 10.18 4.51 1.41
C GLU A 57 10.96 5.79 1.70
N ASN A 58 10.36 6.64 2.53
CA ASN A 58 10.92 7.92 2.92
C ASN A 58 10.29 8.37 4.24
N ARG A 59 11.12 8.53 5.28
CA ARG A 59 10.66 8.86 6.64
C ARG A 59 9.87 10.17 6.74
N ASP A 60 10.07 11.08 5.81
CA ASP A 60 9.39 12.37 5.79
C ASP A 60 8.08 12.37 5.00
N VAL A 61 7.71 11.21 4.41
CA VAL A 61 6.52 11.06 3.57
C VAL A 61 5.44 10.28 4.29
N SER A 62 4.20 10.71 4.16
CA SER A 62 3.02 9.95 4.56
C SER A 62 1.93 10.10 3.51
N PHE A 63 1.38 8.98 3.06
CA PHE A 63 0.24 8.94 2.14
C PHE A 63 -1.05 8.72 2.91
N TYR A 64 -2.05 9.57 2.65
CA TYR A 64 -3.32 9.58 3.38
C TYR A 64 -4.49 9.07 2.55
N SER A 65 -4.35 9.11 1.23
CA SER A 65 -5.37 8.59 0.32
C SER A 65 -4.77 7.94 -0.90
N VAL A 66 -5.52 6.99 -1.46
CA VAL A 66 -5.17 6.24 -2.64
C VAL A 66 -6.42 6.00 -3.50
N PHE A 67 -6.26 6.16 -4.82
CA PHE A 67 -7.21 5.79 -5.86
C PHE A 67 -6.56 4.76 -6.77
N VAL A 68 -7.32 3.72 -7.14
CA VAL A 68 -6.83 2.57 -7.91
C VAL A 68 -7.79 2.32 -9.06
N THR A 69 -7.25 2.24 -10.27
CA THR A 69 -7.92 1.72 -11.47
C THR A 69 -7.34 0.34 -11.81
N GLU A 70 -7.82 -0.28 -12.88
CA GLU A 70 -7.26 -1.55 -13.37
C GLU A 70 -5.76 -1.46 -13.71
N SER A 71 -5.28 -0.28 -14.11
CA SER A 71 -3.92 -0.09 -14.62
C SER A 71 -3.09 0.96 -13.89
N LYS A 72 -3.68 1.75 -12.99
CA LYS A 72 -3.00 2.86 -12.33
C LYS A 72 -3.32 2.99 -10.85
N ILE A 73 -2.35 3.52 -10.13
CA ILE A 73 -2.48 4.00 -8.76
C ILE A 73 -2.20 5.50 -8.72
N PHE A 74 -3.00 6.20 -7.92
CA PHE A 74 -2.78 7.60 -7.56
C PHE A 74 -2.80 7.68 -6.04
N ALA A 75 -1.70 8.09 -5.41
CA ALA A 75 -1.66 8.30 -3.97
C ALA A 75 -1.31 9.75 -3.66
N VAL A 76 -2.02 10.32 -2.68
CA VAL A 76 -1.81 11.69 -2.22
C VAL A 76 -1.51 11.69 -0.73
N GLY A 77 -0.57 12.55 -0.37
CA GLY A 77 -0.07 12.68 0.97
C GLY A 77 0.74 13.94 1.12
N GLN A 78 1.66 13.92 2.06
CA GLN A 78 2.60 15.00 2.30
C GLN A 78 4.03 14.50 2.39
N LYS A 79 4.97 15.37 2.01
CA LYS A 79 6.37 15.30 2.42
C LYS A 79 6.65 16.53 3.28
N ILE A 80 6.89 16.34 4.57
CA ILE A 80 7.01 17.44 5.54
C ILE A 80 5.74 18.33 5.46
N SER A 81 5.84 19.55 4.95
CA SER A 81 4.74 20.53 4.84
C SER A 81 4.21 20.70 3.42
N LYS A 82 4.66 19.89 2.46
CA LYS A 82 4.25 20.00 1.05
C LYS A 82 3.44 18.79 0.64
N THR A 83 2.39 19.02 -0.16
CA THR A 83 1.66 17.94 -0.81
C THR A 83 2.60 17.13 -1.69
N LYS A 84 2.49 15.80 -1.59
CA LYS A 84 3.13 14.84 -2.50
C LYS A 84 2.05 13.99 -3.14
N ILE A 85 2.07 13.93 -4.46
CA ILE A 85 1.25 13.03 -5.26
C ILE A 85 2.19 12.07 -5.96
N ILE A 86 1.83 10.80 -6.00
CA ILE A 86 2.47 9.83 -6.87
C ILE A 86 1.44 9.23 -7.83
N ILE A 87 1.93 8.87 -9.00
CA ILE A 87 1.18 8.16 -10.02
C ILE A 87 2.07 7.00 -10.45
N GLY A 88 1.52 5.79 -10.39
CA GLY A 88 2.21 4.58 -10.81
C GLY A 88 1.33 3.76 -11.72
N ASP A 89 1.96 2.98 -12.59
CA ASP A 89 1.28 1.91 -13.31
C ASP A 89 1.17 0.68 -12.39
N LYS A 90 0.07 -0.06 -12.51
CA LYS A 90 -0.07 -1.36 -11.85
C LYS A 90 1.03 -2.27 -12.36
N ILE A 91 1.81 -2.82 -11.42
CA ILE A 91 2.76 -3.89 -11.73
C ILE A 91 2.02 -5.23 -11.57
N PRO A 92 2.14 -6.17 -12.54
CA PRO A 92 1.53 -7.49 -12.45
C PRO A 92 1.84 -8.24 -11.15
#